data_AF-A0A238FRG4-F1
#
_entry.id   AF-A0A238FRG4-F1
#
_cell.length_a   1.000
_cell.length_b   1.000
_cell.length_c   1.000
_cell.angle_alpha   90.00
_cell.angle_beta   90.00
_cell.angle_gamma   90.00
#
_symmetry.space_group_name_H-M   'P 1'
#
loop_
_entity.id
_entity.type
_entity.pdbx_description
1 polymer ?
#
loop_
_entity_poly.entity_id
_entity_poly.type
_entity_poly.pdbx_seq_one_letter_code
_entity_poly.pdbx_strand_id
1 'polypeptide(L)' 'MSRTSEARPCKNGRAERLNRSIVKGVLALLHDSGLPAHLWEEAMQYYLDCKNLTPHAGLNGDIPNAIWHGKPQDLS' A
#
# COMPACT_ATOMS: atom_id res chain seq x y z
N MET A 1 7.94 -21.99 -23.76
CA MET A 1 8.05 -20.96 -22.72
C MET A 1 7.52 -19.65 -23.28
N SER A 2 6.27 -19.32 -22.97
CA SER A 2 5.57 -18.16 -23.55
C SER A 2 5.86 -16.92 -22.72
N ARG A 3 6.42 -15.91 -23.40
CA ARG A 3 6.75 -14.56 -22.95
C ARG A 3 5.59 -13.94 -22.18
N THR A 4 5.87 -13.36 -21.01
CA THR A 4 4.92 -12.58 -20.21
C THR A 4 4.17 -11.58 -21.10
N SER A 5 2.85 -11.65 -21.06
CA SER A 5 1.93 -10.81 -21.83
C SER A 5 2.22 -9.32 -21.63
N GLU A 6 2.47 -8.64 -22.76
CA GLU A 6 2.55 -7.19 -22.99
C GLU A 6 2.11 -6.26 -21.85
N ALA A 7 3.07 -5.47 -21.35
CA ALA A 7 2.84 -4.34 -20.47
C ALA A 7 2.02 -3.26 -21.21
N ARG A 8 0.69 -3.32 -21.12
CA ARG A 8 -0.21 -2.27 -21.64
C ARG A 8 0.10 -0.94 -20.92
N PRO A 9 0.46 0.15 -21.63
CA PRO A 9 0.89 1.40 -21.01
C PRO A 9 -0.11 1.97 -19.99
N CYS A 10 -1.41 1.83 -20.27
CA CYS A 10 -2.48 2.28 -19.39
C CYS A 10 -2.56 1.54 -18.05
N LYS A 11 -2.17 0.25 -18.02
CA LYS A 11 -2.15 -0.55 -16.80
C LYS A 11 -0.96 -0.19 -15.92
N ASN A 12 0.18 0.14 -16.52
CA ASN A 12 1.37 0.55 -15.77
C ASN A 12 1.18 1.89 -15.07
N GLY A 13 0.50 2.85 -15.71
CA GLY A 13 0.30 4.18 -15.12
C GLY A 13 -0.45 4.18 -13.77
N ARG A 14 -1.39 3.24 -13.54
CA ARG A 14 -2.06 3.12 -12.23
C ARG A 14 -1.13 2.52 -11.18
N ALA A 15 -0.39 1.47 -11.54
CA ALA A 15 0.59 0.84 -10.65
C ALA A 15 1.71 1.83 -10.27
N GLU A 16 2.24 2.57 -11.25
CA GLU A 16 3.28 3.59 -11.02
C GLU A 16 2.81 4.69 -10.07
N ARG A 17 1.57 5.19 -10.21
CA ARG A 17 1.02 6.20 -9.30
C ARG A 17 0.88 5.68 -7.88
N LEU A 18 0.43 4.43 -7.71
CA LEU A 18 0.31 3.81 -6.40
C LEU A 18 1.69 3.59 -5.78
N ASN A 19 2.65 3.02 -6.52
CA ASN A 19 4.01 2.78 -6.04
C ASN A 19 4.68 4.10 -5.61
N ARG A 20 4.52 5.16 -6.41
CA ARG A 20 5.04 6.49 -6.05
C ARG A 20 4.39 7.06 -4.79
N SER A 21 3.10 6.82 -4.59
CA SER A 21 2.38 7.26 -3.39
C SER A 21 2.83 6.50 -2.14
N ILE A 22 3.10 5.19 -2.27
CA ILE A 22 3.65 4.37 -1.19
C ILE A 22 5.03 4.88 -0.80
N VAL A 23 5.96 4.99 -1.75
CA VAL A 23 7.33 5.46 -1.47
C VAL A 23 7.32 6.84 -0.82
N LYS A 24 6.51 7.78 -1.32
CA LYS A 24 6.37 9.11 -0.70
C LYS A 24 5.81 9.05 0.72
N GLY A 25 4.82 8.19 0.97
CA GLY A 25 4.22 8.00 2.28
C GLY A 25 5.20 7.45 3.31
N VAL A 26 6.00 6.44 2.92
CA VAL A 26 7.02 5.85 3.80
C VAL A 26 8.14 6.85 4.11
N LEU A 27 8.61 7.61 3.12
CA LEU A 27 9.59 8.68 3.35
C LEU A 27 9.06 9.76 4.32
N ALA A 28 7.80 10.16 4.15
CA ALA A 28 7.17 11.13 5.03
C ALA A 28 7.04 10.59 6.47
N LEU A 29 6.64 9.32 6.63
CA LEU A 29 6.55 8.65 7.92
C LEU A 29 7.90 8.60 8.64
N LEU A 30 8.97 8.20 7.94
CA LEU A 30 10.33 8.16 8.52
C LEU A 30 10.80 9.54 8.94
N HIS A 31 10.57 10.54 8.09
CA HIS A 31 10.94 11.93 8.38
C HIS A 31 10.20 12.49 9.59
N ASP A 32 8.88 12.28 9.66
CA ASP A 32 8.01 12.80 10.72
C ASP A 32 8.30 12.12 12.08
N SER A 33 8.55 10.81 12.06
CA SER A 33 8.89 10.03 13.27
C SER A 33 10.33 10.23 13.75
N GLY A 34 11.21 10.82 12.93
CA GLY A 34 12.64 10.92 13.21
C GLY A 34 13.38 9.58 13.16
N LEU A 35 12.78 8.55 12.56
CA LEU A 35 13.37 7.23 12.45
C LEU A 35 14.51 7.22 11.41
N PRO A 36 15.57 6.45 11.66
CA PRO A 36 16.66 6.29 10.70
C PRO A 36 16.21 5.53 9.45
N ALA A 37 16.81 5.86 8.30
CA ALA A 37 16.45 5.29 7.00
C ALA A 37 16.64 3.76 6.87
N HIS A 38 17.41 3.12 7.77
CA HIS A 38 17.56 1.67 7.77
C HIS A 38 16.29 0.94 8.22
N LEU A 39 15.37 1.63 8.91
CA LEU A 39 14.06 1.09 9.30
C LEU A 39 13.00 1.28 8.19
N TRP A 40 13.45 1.36 6.93
CA TRP A 40 12.57 1.55 5.79
C TRP A 40 11.57 0.41 5.64
N GLU A 41 11.98 -0.82 5.91
CA GLU A 41 11.12 -2.00 5.78
C GLU A 41 9.98 -1.94 6.79
N GLU A 42 10.29 -1.66 8.05
CA GLU A 42 9.32 -1.55 9.14
C GLU A 42 8.38 -0.37 8.92
N ALA A 43 8.91 0.79 8.49
CA ALA A 43 8.10 1.95 8.14
C ALA A 43 7.19 1.67 6.92
N MET A 44 7.69 0.91 5.95
CA MET A 44 6.89 0.50 4.79
C MET A 44 5.77 -0.45 5.19
N GLN A 45 6.06 -1.45 6.03
CA GLN A 45 5.07 -2.38 6.53
C GLN A 45 3.99 -1.62 7.32
N TYR A 46 4.39 -0.77 8.27
CA TYR A 46 3.47 0.05 9.04
C TYR A 46 2.58 0.92 8.14
N TYR A 47 3.17 1.60 7.15
CA TYR A 47 2.41 2.43 6.22
C TYR A 47 1.39 1.60 5.42
N LEU A 48 1.77 0.40 4.96
CA LEU A 48 0.87 -0.50 4.23
C LEU A 48 -0.23 -1.06 5.14
N ASP A 49 0.08 -1.36 6.39
CA ASP A 49 -0.88 -1.81 7.39
C ASP A 49 -1.91 -0.71 7.66
N CYS A 50 -1.46 0.53 7.89
CA CYS A 50 -2.38 1.67 7.99
C CYS A 50 -3.24 1.79 6.73
N LYS A 51 -2.67 1.62 5.53
CA LYS A 51 -3.40 1.75 4.27
C LYS A 51 -4.46 0.65 4.07
N ASN A 52 -4.16 -0.58 4.48
CA ASN A 52 -4.94 -1.77 4.11
C ASN A 52 -5.83 -2.28 5.25
N LEU A 53 -5.48 -2.01 6.50
CA LEU A 53 -6.18 -2.48 7.70
C LEU A 53 -7.09 -1.41 8.32
N THR A 54 -7.14 -0.19 7.78
CA THR A 54 -8.04 0.87 8.24
C THR A 54 -9.20 1.12 7.26
N PRO A 55 -10.35 1.62 7.76
CA PRO A 55 -11.46 2.08 6.93
C PRO A 55 -11.00 3.04 5.83
N HIS A 56 -11.28 2.70 4.57
CA HIS A 56 -10.82 3.50 3.43
C HIS A 56 -12.01 4.25 2.79
N ALA A 57 -11.91 5.57 2.70
CA ALA A 57 -13.01 6.42 2.18
C ALA A 57 -13.44 6.04 0.74
N GLY A 58 -12.50 5.65 -0.10
CA GLY A 58 -12.79 5.16 -1.46
C GLY A 58 -13.52 3.81 -1.53
N LEU A 59 -13.71 3.15 -0.38
CA LEU A 59 -14.43 1.89 -0.22
C LEU A 59 -15.63 2.07 0.74
N ASN A 60 -16.19 3.28 0.84
CA ASN A 60 -17.31 3.60 1.74
C ASN A 60 -17.07 3.25 3.22
N GLY A 61 -15.80 3.30 3.66
CA GLY A 61 -15.43 2.95 5.03
C GLY A 61 -15.14 1.46 5.25
N ASP A 62 -15.23 0.63 4.21
CA ASP A 62 -14.76 -0.75 4.29
C ASP A 62 -13.23 -0.83 4.39
N ILE A 63 -12.75 -1.94 4.94
CA ILE A 63 -11.32 -2.23 5.11
C ILE A 63 -10.81 -2.92 3.83
N PRO A 64 -9.79 -2.37 3.14
CA PRO A 64 -9.27 -2.95 1.90
C PRO A 64 -8.86 -4.42 2.04
N ASN A 65 -8.21 -4.78 3.16
CA ASN A 65 -7.76 -6.16 3.38
C ASN A 65 -8.93 -7.13 3.57
N ALA A 66 -10.01 -6.70 4.23
CA ALA A 66 -11.23 -7.50 4.37
C ALA A 66 -11.89 -7.77 3.02
N ILE A 67 -11.97 -6.74 2.16
CA ILE A 67 -12.49 -6.86 0.79
C ILE A 67 -11.63 -7.82 -0.03
N TRP A 68 -10.29 -7.69 0.04
CA TRP A 68 -9.38 -8.51 -0.74
C TRP A 68 -9.44 -9.99 -0.38
N HIS A 69 -9.53 -10.31 0.92
CA HIS A 69 -9.56 -11.69 1.40
C HIS A 69 -10.97 -12.28 1.55
N GLY A 70 -12.02 -11.47 1.38
CA GLY A 70 -13.41 -11.89 1.56
C GLY A 70 -13.74 -12.34 2.99
N LYS A 71 -12.95 -11.90 3.98
CA LYS A 71 -13.10 -12.26 5.39
C LYS A 71 -13.10 -11.00 6.25
N PRO A 72 -13.95 -10.91 7.29
CA PRO A 72 -13.84 -9.84 8.27
C PRO A 72 -12.45 -9.88 8.92
N GLN A 73 -11.86 -8.71 9.13
CA GLN A 73 -10.62 -8.60 9.85
C GLN A 73 -10.89 -8.56 11.35
N ASP A 74 -10.23 -9.44 12.09
CA ASP A 74 -10.15 -9.33 13.54
C ASP A 74 -9.05 -8.31 13.87
N LEU A 75 -9.46 -7.12 14.30
CA LEU A 75 -8.56 -6.03 14.70
C LEU A 75 -8.44 -5.93 16.23
N SER A 76 -8.85 -6.99 16.93
CA SER A 76 -8.99 -7.00 18.39
C SER A 76 -7.72 -7.36 19.15
#